data_AF-A0A238XU37-F1
#
_entry.id   AF-A0A238XU37-F1
#
_cell.length_a   1.000
_cell.length_b   1.000
_cell.length_c   1.000
_cell.angle_alpha   90.00
_cell.angle_beta   90.00
_cell.angle_gamma   90.00
#
_symmetry.space_group_name_H-M   'P 1'
#
loop_
_entity.id
_entity.type
_entity.pdbx_description
1 polymer ?
#
loop_
_entity_poly.entity_id
_entity_poly.type
_entity_poly.pdbx_seq_one_letter_code
_entity_poly.pdbx_strand_id
1 'polypeptide(L)'
;MRKTALRTVLLVLFPLTVFAGDAMWAYISAAASVAFSTIAAGAAVGLVGSAAMGAIGERPEISGKAIVFLGLAEGIAIYGLIIAILILGKV
;
A
#
# COMPACT_ATOMS: atom_id res chain seq x y z
N MET A 1 21.10 12.76 44.50
CA MET A 1 21.64 13.03 43.15
C MET A 1 21.69 11.81 42.22
N ARG A 2 21.95 10.58 42.71
CA ARG A 2 22.09 9.36 41.86
C ARG A 2 20.79 8.85 41.17
N LYS A 3 19.60 9.18 41.68
CA LYS A 3 18.30 8.71 41.12
C LYS A 3 17.81 9.51 39.89
N THR A 4 18.26 10.75 39.72
CA THR A 4 17.90 11.59 38.56
C THR A 4 18.67 11.17 37.33
N ALA A 5 19.97 10.88 37.47
CA ALA A 5 20.81 10.36 36.38
C ALA A 5 20.32 8.98 35.88
N LEU A 6 19.89 8.09 36.79
CA LEU A 6 19.37 6.77 36.40
C LEU A 6 18.05 6.88 35.64
N ARG A 7 17.16 7.83 36.00
CA ARG A 7 15.92 8.10 35.24
C ARG A 7 16.21 8.68 33.86
N THR A 8 17.18 9.58 33.73
CA THR A 8 17.57 10.17 32.44
C THR A 8 18.23 9.13 31.53
N VAL A 9 19.10 8.27 32.06
CA VAL A 9 19.72 7.18 31.29
C VAL A 9 18.68 6.13 30.87
N LEU A 10 17.74 5.77 31.74
CA LEU A 10 16.65 4.85 31.41
C LEU A 10 15.71 5.46 30.36
N LEU A 11 15.39 6.75 30.46
CA LEU A 11 14.58 7.47 29.46
C LEU A 11 15.25 7.65 28.10
N VAL A 12 16.58 7.52 28.00
CA VAL A 12 17.32 7.60 26.73
C VAL A 12 17.56 6.21 26.14
N LEU A 13 17.79 5.20 26.97
CA LEU A 13 18.02 3.81 26.51
C LEU A 13 16.72 3.08 26.15
N PHE A 14 15.63 3.31 26.89
CA PHE A 14 14.33 2.68 26.64
C PHE A 14 13.70 3.04 25.28
N PRO A 15 13.72 4.30 24.80
CA PRO A 15 13.26 4.61 23.46
C PRO A 15 14.14 3.98 22.37
N LEU A 16 15.46 3.89 22.58
CA LEU A 16 16.40 3.34 21.59
C LEU A 16 16.11 1.88 21.23
N THR A 17 15.60 1.08 22.17
CA THR A 17 15.20 -0.31 21.93
C THR A 17 13.81 -0.44 21.30
N VAL A 18 12.92 0.53 21.49
CA VAL A 18 11.56 0.54 20.93
C VAL A 18 11.58 1.03 19.47
N PHE A 19 12.32 2.12 19.19
CA PHE A 19 12.43 2.70 17.84
C PHE A 19 13.03 1.74 16.79
N ALA A 20 13.94 0.85 17.18
CA ALA A 20 14.55 -0.11 16.25
C ALA A 20 13.57 -1.21 15.78
N GLY A 21 12.63 -1.62 16.65
CA GLY A 21 11.59 -2.60 16.30
C GLY A 21 10.46 -1.99 15.48
N ASP A 22 10.01 -0.80 15.88
CA ASP A 22 8.83 -0.14 15.29
C ASP A 22 9.04 0.21 13.81
N ALA A 23 10.25 0.64 13.44
CA ALA A 23 10.59 0.93 12.04
C ALA A 23 10.55 -0.32 11.15
N MET A 24 11.00 -1.48 11.67
CA MET A 24 10.98 -2.74 10.92
C MET A 24 9.55 -3.18 10.58
N TRP A 25 8.62 -3.08 11.55
CA TRP A 25 7.21 -3.40 11.32
C TRP A 25 6.55 -2.44 10.33
N ALA A 26 6.95 -1.17 10.32
CA ALA A 26 6.46 -0.19 9.36
C ALA A 26 6.89 -0.52 7.91
N TYR A 27 8.14 -0.93 7.69
CA TYR A 27 8.58 -1.35 6.35
C TYR A 27 7.88 -2.63 5.88
N ILE A 28 7.71 -3.62 6.76
CA ILE A 28 7.01 -4.87 6.44
C ILE A 28 5.55 -4.61 6.10
N SER A 29 4.86 -3.78 6.88
CA SER A 29 3.45 -3.43 6.62
C SER A 29 3.27 -2.61 5.34
N ALA A 30 4.19 -1.69 5.03
CA ALA A 30 4.19 -0.95 3.77
C ALA A 30 4.36 -1.90 2.57
N ALA A 31 5.31 -2.83 2.63
CA ALA A 31 5.52 -3.84 1.58
C ALA A 31 4.30 -4.77 1.41
N ALA A 32 3.73 -5.24 2.53
CA ALA A 32 2.55 -6.10 2.53
C ALA A 32 1.33 -5.40 1.90
N SER A 33 1.11 -4.11 2.20
CA SER A 33 0.02 -3.30 1.61
C SER A 33 0.08 -3.29 0.09
N VAL A 34 1.26 -3.03 -0.49
CA VAL A 34 1.44 -3.02 -1.94
C VAL A 34 1.32 -4.42 -2.54
N ALA A 35 1.91 -5.44 -1.90
CA ALA A 35 1.88 -6.81 -2.41
C ALA A 35 0.45 -7.36 -2.53
N PHE A 36 -0.36 -7.26 -1.47
CA PHE A 36 -1.73 -7.78 -1.51
C PHE A 36 -2.66 -6.97 -2.42
N SER A 37 -2.52 -5.64 -2.45
CA SER A 37 -3.35 -4.80 -3.31
C SER A 37 -3.06 -5.01 -4.80
N THR A 38 -1.80 -5.14 -5.19
CA THR A 38 -1.42 -5.36 -6.60
C THR A 38 -1.83 -6.74 -7.10
N ILE A 39 -1.78 -7.78 -6.27
CA ILE A 39 -2.31 -9.10 -6.61
C ILE A 39 -3.83 -9.04 -6.83
N ALA A 40 -4.56 -8.38 -5.92
CA ALA A 40 -6.01 -8.21 -6.06
C ALA A 40 -6.39 -7.36 -7.28
N ALA A 41 -5.65 -6.28 -7.54
CA ALA A 41 -5.83 -5.43 -8.71
C ALA A 41 -5.57 -6.20 -10.00
N GLY A 42 -4.49 -6.99 -10.09
CA GLY A 42 -4.19 -7.81 -11.26
C GLY A 42 -5.31 -8.81 -11.59
N ALA A 43 -5.91 -9.43 -10.57
CA ALA A 43 -7.07 -10.31 -10.75
C ALA A 43 -8.30 -9.54 -11.27
N ALA A 44 -8.61 -8.38 -10.68
CA ALA A 44 -9.74 -7.55 -11.09
C ALA A 44 -9.56 -7.02 -12.53
N VAL A 45 -8.36 -6.52 -12.85
CA VAL A 45 -7.99 -5.97 -14.16
C VAL A 45 -8.02 -7.06 -15.23
N GLY A 46 -7.59 -8.28 -14.92
CA GLY A 46 -7.70 -9.42 -15.86
C GLY A 46 -9.16 -9.75 -16.22
N LEU A 47 -10.05 -9.74 -15.24
CA LEU A 47 -11.49 -9.98 -15.45
C LEU A 47 -12.16 -8.83 -16.20
N VAL A 48 -11.93 -7.59 -15.80
CA VAL A 48 -12.49 -6.41 -16.46
C VAL A 48 -11.93 -6.25 -17.88
N GLY A 49 -10.64 -6.48 -18.07
CA GLY A 49 -9.96 -6.39 -19.35
C GLY A 49 -10.47 -7.43 -20.37
N SER A 50 -10.66 -8.67 -19.95
CA SER A 50 -11.21 -9.72 -20.83
C SER A 50 -12.64 -9.41 -21.27
N ALA A 51 -13.51 -8.98 -20.34
CA ALA A 51 -14.87 -8.54 -20.66
C ALA A 51 -14.88 -7.30 -21.59
N ALA A 52 -13.99 -6.34 -21.32
CA ALA A 52 -13.83 -5.14 -22.13
C ALA A 52 -13.42 -5.47 -23.58
N MET A 53 -12.44 -6.35 -23.79
CA MET A 53 -12.00 -6.74 -25.13
C MET A 53 -13.10 -7.48 -25.90
N GLY A 54 -13.89 -8.33 -25.23
CA GLY A 54 -15.06 -8.96 -25.84
C GLY A 54 -16.09 -7.93 -26.31
N ALA A 55 -16.42 -6.96 -25.46
CA ALA A 55 -17.38 -5.92 -25.80
C ALA A 55 -16.89 -4.95 -26.89
N ILE A 56 -15.59 -4.61 -26.90
CA ILE A 56 -14.96 -3.80 -27.95
C ILE A 56 -14.98 -4.54 -29.30
N GLY A 57 -14.80 -5.85 -29.29
CA GLY A 57 -14.87 -6.68 -30.50
C GLY A 57 -16.24 -6.62 -31.20
N GLU A 58 -17.33 -6.48 -30.43
CA GLU A 58 -18.67 -6.29 -30.98
C GLU A 58 -18.98 -4.84 -31.33
N ARG A 59 -18.54 -3.90 -30.48
CA ARG A 59 -18.86 -2.47 -30.58
C ARG A 59 -17.61 -1.63 -30.34
N PRO A 60 -16.86 -1.25 -31.38
CA PRO A 60 -15.61 -0.51 -31.21
C PRO A 60 -15.82 0.88 -30.60
N GLU A 61 -17.04 1.44 -30.68
CA GLU A 61 -17.38 2.77 -30.17
C GLU A 61 -17.36 2.85 -28.63
N ILE A 62 -17.42 1.72 -27.92
CA ILE A 62 -17.40 1.68 -26.44
C ILE A 62 -15.98 1.58 -25.86
N SER A 63 -14.94 1.54 -26.69
CA SER A 63 -13.53 1.47 -26.28
C SER A 63 -13.14 2.54 -25.25
N GLY A 64 -13.61 3.78 -25.42
CA GLY A 64 -13.37 4.85 -24.43
C GLY A 64 -13.96 4.54 -23.05
N LYS A 65 -15.16 3.95 -22.98
CA LYS A 65 -15.80 3.56 -21.71
C LYS A 65 -15.08 2.37 -21.07
N ALA A 66 -14.60 1.44 -21.88
CA ALA A 66 -13.87 0.28 -21.42
C ALA A 66 -12.58 0.66 -20.67
N ILE A 67 -11.84 1.67 -21.16
CA ILE A 67 -10.64 2.19 -20.49
C ILE A 67 -10.98 2.79 -19.11
N VAL A 68 -12.13 3.47 -18.98
CA VAL A 68 -12.57 4.02 -17.69
C VAL A 68 -12.82 2.91 -16.68
N PHE A 69 -13.52 1.83 -17.06
CA PHE A 69 -13.74 0.69 -16.17
C PHE A 69 -12.44 -0.03 -15.79
N LEU A 70 -11.49 -0.14 -16.72
CA LEU A 70 -10.16 -0.68 -16.43
C LEU A 70 -9.41 0.19 -15.41
N GLY A 71 -9.46 1.52 -15.59
CA GLY A 71 -8.86 2.47 -14.64
C GLY A 71 -9.50 2.41 -13.24
N LEU A 72 -10.82 2.18 -13.16
CA LEU A 72 -11.49 1.95 -11.88
C LEU A 72 -11.03 0.66 -11.19
N ALA A 73 -10.75 -0.40 -11.96
CA ALA A 73 -10.20 -1.66 -11.42
C ALA A 73 -8.77 -1.49 -10.89
N GLU A 74 -7.92 -0.72 -11.58
CA GLU A 74 -6.56 -0.36 -11.14
C GLU A 74 -6.54 0.46 -9.83
N GLY A 75 -7.65 1.12 -9.49
CA GLY A 75 -7.78 1.89 -8.25
C GLY A 75 -7.40 1.09 -6.99
N ILE A 76 -7.61 -0.22 -6.98
CA ILE A 76 -7.23 -1.11 -5.88
C ILE A 76 -5.72 -1.05 -5.60
N ALA A 77 -4.88 -1.09 -6.65
CA ALA A 77 -3.42 -1.00 -6.52
C ALA A 77 -2.99 0.39 -6.07
N ILE A 78 -3.62 1.44 -6.62
CA ILE A 78 -3.32 2.82 -6.27
C ILE A 78 -3.58 3.07 -4.77
N TYR A 79 -4.69 2.57 -4.22
CA TYR A 79 -4.96 2.70 -2.79
C TYR A 79 -3.92 1.98 -1.93
N GLY A 80 -3.50 0.77 -2.30
CA GLY A 80 -2.45 0.05 -1.56
C GLY A 80 -1.09 0.76 -1.59
N LEU A 81 -0.76 1.39 -2.72
CA LEU A 81 0.43 2.25 -2.85
C LEU A 81 0.33 3.52 -2.00
N ILE A 82 -0.83 4.20 -2.00
CA ILE A 82 -1.07 5.38 -1.16
C ILE A 82 -0.87 5.03 0.31
N ILE A 83 -1.44 3.92 0.78
CA ILE A 83 -1.28 3.47 2.17
C ILE A 83 0.19 3.19 2.50
N ALA A 84 0.93 2.54 1.61
CA ALA A 84 2.36 2.30 1.81
C ALA A 84 3.16 3.60 1.92
N ILE A 85 2.90 4.59 1.06
CA ILE A 85 3.53 5.91 1.13
C ILE A 85 3.16 6.63 2.44
N LEU A 86 1.91 6.53 2.89
CA LEU A 86 1.44 7.11 4.15
C LEU A 86 2.05 6.46 5.40
N ILE A 87 2.44 5.18 5.31
CA ILE A 87 3.18 4.47 6.36
C ILE A 87 4.62 4.99 6.35
N LEU A 88 5.30 4.95 5.20
CA LEU A 88 6.68 5.40 5.05
C LEU A 88 6.88 6.86 5.44
N GLY A 89 5.91 7.73 5.17
CA GLY A 89 5.96 9.14 5.59
C GLY A 89 5.84 9.36 7.10
N LYS A 90 5.56 8.32 7.89
CA LYS A 90 5.50 8.36 9.36
C LYS A 90 6.63 7.59 10.05
N VAL A 91 7.48 6.91 9.29
CA VAL A 91 8.71 6.26 9.79
C VAL A 91 9.80 7.30 9.89
#